data_AF-A0AAU6EVB9-F1
#
_entry.id   AF-A0AAU6EVB9-F1
#
_cell.length_a   1.000
_cell.length_b   1.000
_cell.length_c   1.000
_cell.angle_alpha   90.00
_cell.angle_beta   90.00
_cell.angle_gamma   90.00
#
_symmetry.space_group_name_H-M   'P 1'
#
loop_
_entity.id
_entity.type
_entity.pdbx_description
1 polymer ?
#
loop_
_entity_poly.entity_id
_entity_poly.type
_entity_poly.pdbx_seq_one_letter_code
_entity_poly.pdbx_strand_id
1 'polypeptide(L)'
;MTTSYKQARADRIQQLVRHAAARWPQIADLTVRARGEFVHLEARWAGEEHERPGKLCRLRETAHADFWTFAFRTTCPGRRYQEGALPSGAWTGAPEEIFDYACERHLAGSCPPNEPMGFAYDKVLHALVAEVPELREDLAIHLYNEYELLQHVFMALDVTPFVISAWNQDRTELTNRCMQFIERALTCDDAETRSMVATSFVYQVGPWDPQMAPFIRTWPPALLRSAQLQAPYAQL
;
A
#
# COMPACT_ATOMS: atom_id res chain seq x y z
N MET A 1 -16.39 -36.34 9.20
CA MET A 1 -16.81 -35.50 8.05
C MET A 1 -15.83 -34.34 7.98
N THR A 2 -14.95 -34.32 6.99
CA THR A 2 -13.90 -33.30 6.89
C THR A 2 -14.52 -32.04 6.31
N THR A 3 -14.87 -31.07 7.17
CA THR A 3 -15.33 -29.76 6.73
C THR A 3 -14.27 -29.17 5.80
N SER A 4 -14.65 -28.85 4.56
CA SER A 4 -13.73 -28.23 3.60
C SER A 4 -13.18 -26.94 4.20
N TYR A 5 -11.89 -26.67 4.00
CA TYR A 5 -11.22 -25.45 4.46
C TYR A 5 -12.00 -24.16 4.13
N LYS A 6 -12.63 -24.12 2.94
CA LYS A 6 -13.49 -23.01 2.51
C LYS A 6 -14.74 -22.84 3.38
N GLN A 7 -15.32 -23.95 3.83
CA GLN A 7 -16.50 -23.95 4.71
C GLN A 7 -16.12 -23.51 6.12
N ALA A 8 -15.03 -24.03 6.67
CA ALA A 8 -14.54 -23.62 7.99
C ALA A 8 -14.26 -22.10 8.07
N ARG A 9 -13.68 -21.54 6.99
CA ARG A 9 -13.48 -20.10 6.84
C ARG A 9 -14.79 -19.33 6.82
N ALA A 10 -15.76 -19.76 6.01
CA ALA A 10 -17.05 -19.10 5.91
C ALA A 10 -17.80 -19.12 7.25
N ASP A 11 -17.76 -20.26 7.96
CA ASP A 11 -18.38 -20.43 9.27
C ASP A 11 -17.77 -19.48 10.31
N ARG A 12 -16.43 -19.32 10.29
CA ARG A 12 -15.71 -18.37 11.15
C ARG A 12 -16.06 -16.91 10.84
N ILE A 13 -16.14 -16.53 9.57
CA ILE A 13 -16.58 -15.19 9.18
C ILE A 13 -18.02 -14.93 9.65
N GLN A 14 -18.93 -15.90 9.51
CA GLN A 14 -20.30 -15.77 10.01
C GLN A 14 -20.36 -15.68 11.53
N GLN A 15 -19.50 -16.40 12.25
CA GLN A 15 -19.40 -16.28 13.71
C GLN A 15 -18.92 -14.89 14.12
N LEU A 16 -17.89 -14.37 13.46
CA LEU A 16 -17.39 -13.01 13.67
C LEU A 16 -18.48 -11.94 13.45
N VAL A 17 -19.25 -12.03 12.37
CA VAL A 17 -20.33 -11.06 12.09
C VAL A 17 -21.41 -11.11 13.18
N ARG A 18 -21.78 -12.32 13.64
CA ARG A 18 -22.74 -12.47 14.75
C ARG A 18 -22.20 -11.91 16.06
N HIS A 19 -20.92 -12.16 16.36
CA HIS A 19 -20.25 -11.63 17.54
C HIS A 19 -20.21 -10.10 17.53
N ALA A 20 -19.85 -9.51 16.39
CA ALA A 20 -19.82 -8.06 16.20
C ALA A 20 -21.20 -7.42 16.42
N ALA A 21 -22.26 -7.99 15.84
CA ALA A 21 -23.62 -7.50 16.03
C ALA A 21 -24.10 -7.59 17.49
N ALA A 22 -23.68 -8.62 18.23
CA ALA A 22 -24.07 -8.82 19.62
C ALA A 22 -23.31 -7.90 20.60
N ARG A 23 -22.00 -7.72 20.39
CA ARG A 23 -21.11 -6.99 21.32
C ARG A 23 -20.95 -5.50 20.98
N TRP A 24 -21.10 -5.13 19.71
CA TRP A 24 -20.83 -3.79 19.21
C TRP A 24 -22.04 -3.18 18.47
N PRO A 25 -23.18 -2.97 19.16
CA PRO A 25 -24.41 -2.45 18.52
C PRO A 25 -24.27 -1.02 17.96
N GLN A 26 -23.22 -0.32 18.37
CA GLN A 26 -22.83 1.01 17.89
C GLN A 26 -22.16 1.01 16.50
N ILE A 27 -21.86 -0.17 15.93
CA ILE A 27 -21.42 -0.30 14.53
C ILE A 27 -22.66 -0.31 13.64
N ALA A 28 -22.83 0.74 12.84
CA ALA A 28 -23.95 0.92 11.93
C ALA A 28 -23.82 0.09 10.63
N ASP A 29 -22.60 -0.21 10.20
CA ASP A 29 -22.33 -1.11 9.09
C ASP A 29 -20.98 -1.81 9.28
N LEU A 30 -20.95 -3.14 9.14
CA LEU A 30 -19.73 -3.94 9.17
C LEU A 30 -19.51 -4.57 7.80
N THR A 31 -18.53 -4.06 7.08
CA THR A 31 -18.11 -4.60 5.80
C THR A 31 -16.99 -5.62 6.01
N VAL A 32 -17.24 -6.87 5.60
CA VAL A 32 -16.25 -7.95 5.61
C VAL A 32 -15.91 -8.32 4.17
N ARG A 33 -14.63 -8.22 3.80
CA ARG A 33 -14.15 -8.56 2.44
C ARG A 33 -13.03 -9.58 2.50
N ALA A 34 -13.24 -10.71 1.83
CA ALA A 34 -12.25 -11.77 1.70
C ALA A 34 -11.47 -11.63 0.37
N ARG A 35 -10.13 -11.55 0.42
CA ARG A 35 -9.22 -11.55 -0.75
C ARG A 35 -8.03 -12.46 -0.48
N GLY A 36 -7.96 -13.59 -1.17
CA GLY A 36 -6.92 -14.60 -0.93
C GLY A 36 -6.96 -15.12 0.51
N GLU A 37 -5.80 -15.14 1.17
CA GLU A 37 -5.62 -15.52 2.58
C GLU A 37 -6.03 -14.43 3.59
N PHE A 38 -6.45 -13.26 3.10
CA PHE A 38 -6.78 -12.11 3.94
C PHE A 38 -8.28 -11.86 4.02
N VAL A 39 -8.71 -11.43 5.20
CA VAL A 39 -10.06 -10.91 5.47
C VAL A 39 -9.93 -9.50 6.02
N HIS A 40 -10.46 -8.54 5.28
CA HIS A 40 -10.48 -7.13 5.63
C HIS A 40 -11.76 -6.80 6.38
N LEU A 41 -11.62 -6.11 7.51
CA LEU A 41 -12.73 -5.67 8.36
C LEU A 41 -12.80 -4.14 8.37
N GLU A 42 -13.92 -3.62 7.92
CA GLU A 42 -14.22 -2.19 7.88
C GLU A 42 -15.52 -1.96 8.64
N ALA A 43 -15.55 -0.97 9.54
CA ALA A 43 -16.73 -0.63 10.33
C ALA A 43 -17.08 0.83 10.15
N ARG A 44 -18.37 1.12 10.05
CA ARG A 44 -18.95 2.45 10.13
C ARG A 44 -19.64 2.59 11.48
N TRP A 45 -19.27 3.59 12.26
CA TRP A 45 -19.87 3.81 13.58
C TRP A 45 -21.13 4.68 13.46
N ALA A 46 -22.12 4.39 14.29
CA ALA A 46 -23.34 5.19 14.35
C ALA A 46 -23.01 6.62 14.81
N GLY A 47 -23.36 7.61 13.99
CA GLY A 47 -23.08 9.03 14.26
C GLY A 47 -21.83 9.58 13.59
N GLU A 48 -21.04 8.76 12.89
CA GLU A 48 -19.97 9.28 12.02
C GLU A 48 -20.54 9.80 10.70
N GLU A 49 -20.16 11.02 10.32
CA GLU A 49 -20.57 11.68 9.06
C GLU A 49 -19.84 11.12 7.82
N HIS A 50 -18.88 10.21 8.03
CA HIS A 50 -18.13 9.60 6.93
C HIS A 50 -19.01 8.65 6.11
N GLU A 51 -19.13 8.94 4.81
CA GLU A 51 -19.92 8.14 3.87
C GLU A 51 -19.36 6.71 3.66
N ARG A 52 -18.08 6.48 4.00
CA ARG A 52 -17.41 5.17 3.84
C ARG A 52 -17.01 4.55 5.18
N PRO A 53 -17.18 3.23 5.37
CA PRO A 53 -16.69 2.52 6.55
C PRO A 53 -15.19 2.70 6.76
N GLY A 54 -14.77 2.97 8.00
CA GLY A 54 -13.37 3.04 8.38
C GLY A 54 -12.75 1.64 8.45
N LYS A 55 -11.58 1.43 7.83
CA LYS A 55 -10.84 0.16 8.00
C LYS A 55 -10.37 0.00 9.45
N LEU A 56 -10.63 -1.16 10.05
CA LEU A 56 -10.26 -1.47 11.44
C LEU A 56 -9.00 -2.35 11.48
N CYS A 57 -9.11 -3.56 10.95
CA CYS A 57 -8.02 -4.53 10.93
C CYS A 57 -8.10 -5.43 9.71
N ARG A 58 -7.00 -6.11 9.41
CA ARG A 58 -6.91 -7.16 8.41
C ARG A 58 -6.51 -8.44 9.13
N LEU A 59 -7.32 -9.48 8.97
CA LEU A 59 -7.02 -10.81 9.45
C LEU A 59 -6.34 -11.60 8.32
N ARG A 60 -5.45 -12.50 8.68
CA ARG A 60 -4.79 -13.44 7.77
C ARG A 60 -4.96 -14.85 8.32
N GLU A 61 -5.44 -15.73 7.45
CA GLU A 61 -5.63 -17.14 7.77
C GLU A 61 -4.28 -17.82 8.06
N THR A 62 -4.28 -18.73 9.03
CA THR A 62 -3.12 -19.60 9.29
C THR A 62 -3.48 -21.05 8.95
N ALA A 63 -2.53 -21.97 9.15
CA ALA A 63 -2.79 -23.41 9.01
C ALA A 63 -3.87 -23.93 9.99
N HIS A 64 -4.23 -23.17 11.03
CA HIS A 64 -5.25 -23.52 12.01
C HIS A 64 -6.49 -22.62 11.86
N ALA A 65 -7.66 -23.21 11.63
CA ALA A 65 -8.90 -22.45 11.34
C ALA A 65 -9.35 -21.52 12.49
N ASP A 66 -8.91 -21.81 13.72
CA ASP A 66 -9.27 -21.05 14.93
C ASP A 66 -8.27 -19.94 15.28
N PHE A 67 -7.09 -19.89 14.66
CA PHE A 67 -6.04 -18.93 14.98
C PHE A 67 -5.63 -18.14 13.75
N TRP A 68 -5.78 -16.83 13.81
CA TRP A 68 -5.52 -15.94 12.69
C TRP A 68 -4.44 -14.94 13.11
N THR A 69 -3.57 -14.55 12.19
CA THR A 69 -2.69 -13.40 12.40
C THR A 69 -3.43 -12.14 11.96
N PHE A 70 -2.96 -10.99 12.42
CA PHE A 70 -3.68 -9.75 12.16
C PHE A 70 -2.77 -8.54 12.11
N ALA A 71 -3.27 -7.52 11.42
CA ALA A 71 -2.66 -6.20 11.42
C ALA A 71 -3.73 -5.13 11.65
N PHE A 72 -3.40 -4.12 12.44
CA PHE A 72 -4.28 -2.98 12.69
C PHE A 72 -4.04 -1.88 11.70
N ARG A 73 -5.11 -1.15 11.35
CA ARG A 73 -4.93 0.08 10.61
C ARG A 73 -4.25 1.12 11.50
N THR A 74 -3.08 1.59 11.07
CA THR A 74 -2.36 2.69 11.72
C THR A 74 -2.91 4.04 11.26
N THR A 75 -2.98 5.00 12.19
CA THR A 75 -3.26 6.41 11.89
C THR A 75 -2.01 7.18 11.49
N CYS A 76 -0.83 6.58 11.66
CA CYS A 76 0.44 7.12 11.21
C CYS A 76 0.43 7.26 9.68
N PRO A 77 0.73 8.45 9.13
CA PRO A 77 1.00 8.62 7.71
C PRO A 77 2.10 7.63 7.29
N GLY A 78 1.80 6.80 6.29
CA GLY A 78 2.80 5.95 5.63
C GLY A 78 2.96 4.54 6.13
N ARG A 79 2.31 4.18 7.24
CA ARG A 79 2.03 2.78 7.56
C ARG A 79 0.53 2.58 7.45
N ARG A 80 0.08 1.54 6.73
CA ARG A 80 -1.36 1.25 6.57
C ARG A 80 -1.82 0.13 7.49
N TYR A 81 -1.02 -0.91 7.63
CA TYR A 81 -1.30 -2.05 8.50
C TYR A 81 -0.03 -2.47 9.22
N GLN A 82 -0.06 -2.45 10.55
CA GLN A 82 1.04 -2.94 11.38
C GLN A 82 0.62 -4.26 12.01
N GLU A 83 1.46 -5.30 11.86
CA GLU A 83 1.24 -6.58 12.54
C GLU A 83 1.05 -6.32 14.04
N GLY A 84 -0.03 -6.87 14.58
CA GLY A 84 -0.43 -6.64 15.95
C GLY A 84 -0.11 -7.83 16.84
N ALA A 85 0.06 -7.54 18.13
CA ALA A 85 -0.01 -8.53 19.19
C ALA A 85 -1.23 -8.22 20.07
N LEU A 86 -1.90 -9.25 20.56
CA LEU A 86 -2.99 -9.14 21.52
C LEU A 86 -2.45 -8.59 22.85
N PRO A 87 -3.31 -8.07 23.75
CA PRO A 87 -2.89 -7.64 25.09
C PRO A 87 -2.17 -8.75 25.89
N SER A 88 -2.48 -10.01 25.58
CA SER A 88 -1.80 -11.19 26.13
C SER A 88 -0.36 -11.40 25.64
N GLY A 89 0.09 -10.64 24.64
CA GLY A 89 1.36 -10.80 23.94
C GLY A 89 1.33 -11.81 22.78
N ALA A 90 0.17 -12.42 22.51
CA ALA A 90 0.02 -13.40 21.43
C ALA A 90 -0.08 -12.71 20.05
N TRP A 91 0.66 -13.24 19.06
CA TRP A 91 0.63 -12.78 17.66
C TRP A 91 -0.49 -13.42 16.84
N THR A 92 -1.15 -14.42 17.39
CA THR A 92 -2.29 -15.12 16.81
C THR A 92 -3.41 -15.19 17.82
N GLY A 93 -4.65 -15.17 17.34
CA GLY A 93 -5.83 -15.24 18.20
C GLY A 93 -7.07 -15.63 17.43
N ALA A 94 -8.18 -15.79 18.15
CA ALA A 94 -9.47 -15.99 17.53
C ALA A 94 -9.89 -14.72 16.76
N PRO A 95 -10.50 -14.83 15.56
CA PRO A 95 -10.98 -13.68 14.81
C PRO A 95 -11.81 -12.68 15.63
N GLU A 96 -12.66 -13.20 16.52
CA GLU A 96 -13.55 -12.44 17.40
C GLU A 96 -12.75 -11.63 18.45
N GLU A 97 -11.73 -12.25 19.06
CA GLU A 97 -10.85 -11.60 20.05
C GLU A 97 -10.05 -10.47 19.40
N ILE A 98 -9.52 -10.72 18.20
CA ILE A 98 -8.78 -9.71 17.43
C ILE A 98 -9.69 -8.54 17.04
N PHE A 99 -10.93 -8.83 16.65
CA PHE A 99 -11.91 -7.80 16.27
C PHE A 99 -12.31 -6.94 17.47
N ASP A 100 -12.56 -7.55 18.63
CA ASP A 100 -12.87 -6.82 19.86
C ASP A 100 -11.74 -5.87 20.23
N TYR A 101 -10.50 -6.35 20.17
CA TYR A 101 -9.34 -5.52 20.45
C TYR A 101 -9.16 -4.39 19.42
N ALA A 102 -9.47 -4.61 18.14
CA ALA A 102 -9.48 -3.57 17.12
C ALA A 102 -10.52 -2.47 17.39
N CYS A 103 -11.73 -2.87 17.83
CA CYS A 103 -12.83 -1.95 18.17
C CYS A 103 -12.51 -1.12 19.42
N GLU A 104 -12.00 -1.77 20.47
CA GLU A 104 -11.56 -1.10 21.70
C GLU A 104 -10.45 -0.09 21.41
N ARG A 105 -9.47 -0.46 20.58
CA ARG A 105 -8.39 0.43 20.14
C ARG A 105 -8.90 1.64 19.35
N HIS A 106 -9.87 1.43 18.46
CA HIS A 106 -10.48 2.49 17.67
C HIS A 106 -11.19 3.51 18.58
N LEU A 107 -11.98 3.04 19.54
CA LEU A 107 -12.68 3.89 20.51
C LEU A 107 -11.75 4.62 21.48
N ALA A 108 -10.64 3.98 21.86
CA ALA A 108 -9.65 4.58 22.76
C ALA A 108 -8.79 5.69 22.09
N GLY A 109 -8.90 5.89 20.77
CA GLY A 109 -8.09 6.87 20.04
C GLY A 109 -6.58 6.65 20.13
N SER A 110 -6.14 5.46 20.56
CA SER A 110 -4.75 5.20 20.92
C SER A 110 -3.89 4.92 19.68
N CYS A 111 -3.11 5.93 19.29
CA CYS A 111 -1.90 5.74 18.48
C CYS A 111 -0.83 5.04 19.36
N PRO A 112 -0.02 4.08 18.85
CA PRO A 112 1.09 3.59 19.65
C PRO A 112 2.12 4.73 19.84
N PRO A 113 2.70 4.88 21.05
CA PRO A 113 3.69 5.91 21.31
C PRO A 113 5.05 5.58 20.66
N ASN A 114 5.53 6.51 19.83
CA ASN A 114 6.92 6.81 19.44
C ASN A 114 7.83 5.73 18.79
N GLU A 115 8.13 5.95 17.50
CA GLU A 115 9.47 5.75 16.90
C GLU A 115 9.79 6.95 15.96
N PRO A 116 11.08 7.35 15.81
CA PRO A 116 11.45 8.71 15.42
C PRO A 116 11.30 9.04 13.93
N MET A 117 10.97 10.31 13.70
CA MET A 117 10.70 10.98 12.42
C MET A 117 11.95 11.13 11.53
N GLY A 118 11.91 10.53 10.33
CA GLY A 118 12.61 10.97 9.12
C GLY A 118 11.57 11.17 8.01
N PHE A 119 11.87 11.87 6.91
CA PHE A 119 10.89 12.06 5.82
C PHE A 119 10.32 10.70 5.38
N ALA A 120 9.01 10.49 5.56
CA ALA A 120 8.39 9.18 5.43
C ALA A 120 8.18 8.79 3.96
N TYR A 121 8.60 7.55 3.65
CA TYR A 121 8.49 6.77 2.41
C TYR A 121 7.16 6.94 1.62
N ASP A 122 6.05 7.30 2.26
CA ASP A 122 4.73 7.48 1.65
C ASP A 122 4.44 8.84 1.02
N LYS A 123 5.27 9.86 1.28
CA LYS A 123 5.00 11.22 0.81
C LYS A 123 5.51 11.48 -0.60
N VAL A 124 6.42 10.65 -1.11
CA VAL A 124 7.05 10.86 -2.42
C VAL A 124 6.02 10.78 -3.54
N LEU A 125 5.13 9.77 -3.51
CA LEU A 125 4.14 9.62 -4.58
C LEU A 125 3.01 10.65 -4.49
N HIS A 126 2.65 11.09 -3.28
CA HIS A 126 1.73 12.22 -3.12
C HIS A 126 2.35 13.54 -3.60
N ALA A 127 3.64 13.77 -3.33
CA ALA A 127 4.37 14.91 -3.86
C ALA A 127 4.49 14.86 -5.39
N LEU A 128 4.74 13.67 -5.95
CA LEU A 128 4.75 13.45 -7.39
C LEU A 128 3.41 13.87 -8.02
N VAL A 129 2.29 13.40 -7.47
CA VAL A 129 0.95 13.73 -7.99
C VAL A 129 0.55 15.19 -7.75
N ALA A 130 1.12 15.83 -6.73
CA ALA A 130 0.96 17.28 -6.54
C ALA A 130 1.68 18.09 -7.63
N GLU A 131 2.88 17.66 -8.02
CA GLU A 131 3.68 18.31 -9.08
C GLU A 131 3.28 17.89 -10.50
N VAL A 132 2.75 16.68 -10.65
CA VAL A 132 2.29 16.06 -11.90
C VAL A 132 0.81 15.70 -11.72
N PRO A 133 -0.09 16.69 -11.78
CA PRO A 133 -1.52 16.49 -11.56
C PRO A 133 -2.18 15.53 -12.56
N GLU A 134 -1.56 15.30 -13.71
CA GLU A 134 -2.01 14.36 -14.72
C GLU A 134 -2.01 12.90 -14.22
N LEU A 135 -1.17 12.55 -13.23
CA LEU A 135 -1.13 11.22 -12.60
C LEU A 135 -2.27 10.99 -11.58
N ARG A 136 -3.15 11.97 -11.34
CA ARG A 136 -4.22 11.82 -10.34
C ARG A 136 -5.19 10.69 -10.69
N GLU A 137 -5.50 10.53 -11.96
CA GLU A 137 -6.41 9.47 -12.41
C GLU A 137 -5.76 8.11 -12.28
N ASP A 138 -4.50 7.95 -12.69
CA ASP A 138 -3.73 6.72 -12.47
C ASP A 138 -3.61 6.38 -10.98
N LEU A 139 -3.36 7.38 -10.12
CA LEU A 139 -3.36 7.18 -8.67
C LEU A 139 -4.72 6.71 -8.16
N ALA A 140 -5.82 7.28 -8.65
CA ALA A 140 -7.17 6.89 -8.25
C ALA A 140 -7.50 5.46 -8.71
N ILE A 141 -7.12 5.10 -9.94
CA ILE A 141 -7.29 3.75 -10.51
C ILE A 141 -6.44 2.75 -9.74
N HIS A 142 -5.18 3.06 -9.44
CA HIS A 142 -4.30 2.21 -8.66
C HIS A 142 -4.85 1.97 -7.25
N LEU A 143 -5.29 3.04 -6.59
CA LEU A 143 -5.95 2.96 -5.29
C LEU A 143 -7.26 2.16 -5.34
N TYR A 144 -7.98 2.22 -6.46
CA TYR A 144 -9.21 1.45 -6.67
C TYR A 144 -8.91 -0.04 -6.88
N ASN A 145 -7.93 -0.37 -7.73
CA ASN A 145 -7.57 -1.74 -8.10
C ASN A 145 -6.86 -2.48 -6.97
N GLU A 146 -5.91 -1.82 -6.33
CA GLU A 146 -5.10 -2.43 -5.28
C GLU A 146 -5.65 -2.18 -3.88
N TYR A 147 -6.68 -1.35 -3.75
CA TYR A 147 -7.32 -0.96 -2.49
C TYR A 147 -6.39 -0.26 -1.49
N GLU A 148 -5.12 -0.07 -1.89
CA GLU A 148 -4.05 0.63 -1.21
C GLU A 148 -2.97 1.07 -2.19
N LEU A 149 -2.25 2.15 -1.87
CA LEU A 149 -1.13 2.58 -2.68
C LEU A 149 0.08 1.66 -2.40
N LEU A 150 0.23 0.66 -3.26
CA LEU A 150 1.43 -0.17 -3.37
C LEU A 150 2.49 0.64 -4.11
N GLN A 151 3.47 1.21 -3.40
CA GLN A 151 4.35 2.25 -3.96
C GLN A 151 5.28 1.75 -5.07
N HIS A 152 5.91 0.59 -4.84
CA HIS A 152 6.74 -0.06 -5.86
C HIS A 152 5.91 -0.42 -7.09
N VAL A 153 4.68 -0.91 -6.88
CA VAL A 153 3.77 -1.25 -7.96
C VAL A 153 3.32 0.01 -8.69
N PHE A 154 2.99 1.08 -7.98
CA PHE A 154 2.59 2.36 -8.58
C PHE A 154 3.73 2.97 -9.39
N MET A 155 4.95 2.96 -8.85
CA MET A 155 6.11 3.44 -9.56
C MET A 155 6.39 2.62 -10.82
N ALA A 156 6.29 1.29 -10.74
CA ALA A 156 6.60 0.40 -11.85
C ALA A 156 5.49 0.30 -12.91
N LEU A 157 4.23 0.21 -12.49
CA LEU A 157 3.10 -0.15 -13.37
C LEU A 157 2.25 1.05 -13.78
N ASP A 158 2.33 2.17 -13.07
CA ASP A 158 1.53 3.36 -13.38
C ASP A 158 2.44 4.53 -13.80
N VAL A 159 3.37 4.94 -12.93
CA VAL A 159 4.26 6.08 -13.20
C VAL A 159 5.20 5.79 -14.37
N THR A 160 5.85 4.62 -14.40
CA THR A 160 6.81 4.30 -15.48
C THR A 160 6.14 4.28 -16.86
N PRO A 161 5.02 3.56 -17.07
CA PRO A 161 4.31 3.60 -18.35
C PRO A 161 3.75 4.98 -18.69
N PHE A 162 3.29 5.74 -17.70
CA PHE A 162 2.84 7.12 -17.89
C PHE A 162 3.95 8.00 -18.47
N VAL A 163 5.15 7.95 -17.88
CA VAL A 163 6.30 8.76 -18.34
C VAL A 163 6.75 8.34 -19.74
N ILE A 164 6.82 7.03 -20.01
CA ILE A 164 7.19 6.51 -21.34
C ILE A 164 6.14 6.93 -22.39
N SER A 165 4.86 6.87 -22.05
CA SER A 165 3.76 7.32 -22.90
C SER A 165 3.84 8.82 -23.20
N ALA A 166 4.13 9.65 -22.19
CA ALA A 166 4.34 11.09 -22.37
C ALA A 166 5.53 11.38 -23.30
N TRP A 167 6.63 10.65 -23.16
CA TRP A 167 7.79 10.75 -24.05
C TRP A 167 7.46 10.34 -25.49
N ASN A 168 6.80 9.20 -25.69
CA ASN A 168 6.40 8.71 -27.02
C ASN A 168 5.41 9.65 -27.73
N GLN A 169 4.67 10.47 -26.98
CA GLN A 169 3.75 11.47 -27.51
C GLN A 169 4.37 12.87 -27.64
N ASP A 170 5.70 12.98 -27.54
CA ASP A 170 6.44 14.25 -27.61
C ASP A 170 5.95 15.31 -26.60
N ARG A 171 5.41 14.89 -25.45
CA ARG A 171 4.97 15.80 -24.37
C ARG A 171 6.17 16.24 -23.53
N THR A 172 7.13 16.93 -24.15
CA THR A 172 8.44 17.25 -23.58
C THR A 172 8.38 17.88 -22.20
N GLU A 173 7.49 18.85 -21.98
CA GLU A 173 7.38 19.54 -20.69
C GLU A 173 6.91 18.61 -19.57
N LEU A 174 5.92 17.76 -19.86
CA LEU A 174 5.40 16.77 -18.92
C LEU A 174 6.47 15.73 -18.58
N THR A 175 7.13 15.19 -19.60
CA THR A 175 8.22 14.23 -19.43
C THR A 175 9.34 14.84 -18.57
N ASN A 176 9.76 16.07 -18.86
CA ASN A 176 10.81 16.75 -18.09
C ASN A 176 10.41 16.95 -16.63
N ARG A 177 9.18 17.37 -16.36
CA ARG A 177 8.67 17.56 -14.99
C ARG A 177 8.69 16.24 -14.20
N CYS A 178 8.23 15.14 -14.81
CA CYS A 178 8.30 13.81 -14.21
C CYS A 178 9.74 13.39 -13.93
N MET A 179 10.64 13.52 -14.92
CA MET A 179 12.03 13.11 -14.80
C MET A 179 12.78 13.91 -13.72
N GLN A 180 12.52 15.22 -13.61
CA GLN A 180 13.09 16.06 -12.55
C GLN A 180 12.60 15.64 -11.16
N PHE A 181 11.32 15.31 -11.01
CA PHE A 181 10.80 14.79 -9.75
C PHE A 181 11.49 13.47 -9.37
N ILE A 182 11.55 12.54 -10.32
CA ILE A 182 12.14 11.20 -10.12
C ILE A 182 13.63 11.32 -9.79
N GLU A 183 14.38 12.23 -10.42
CA GLU A 183 15.76 12.51 -10.06
C GLU A 183 15.88 13.00 -8.61
N ARG A 184 15.06 13.98 -8.20
CA ARG A 184 15.09 14.48 -6.82
C ARG A 184 14.79 13.37 -5.81
N ALA A 185 13.84 12.50 -6.11
CA ALA A 185 13.52 11.33 -5.29
C ALA A 185 14.71 10.35 -5.22
N LEU A 186 15.40 10.10 -6.34
CA LEU A 186 16.60 9.25 -6.37
C LEU A 186 17.79 9.84 -5.59
N THR A 187 17.87 11.16 -5.44
CA THR A 187 18.99 11.83 -4.74
C THR A 187 18.64 12.30 -3.33
N CYS A 188 17.42 12.04 -2.83
CA CYS A 188 17.03 12.46 -1.49
C CYS A 188 17.78 11.68 -0.40
N ASP A 189 17.79 12.19 0.84
CA ASP A 189 18.49 11.57 1.96
C ASP A 189 17.84 10.25 2.44
N ASP A 190 16.61 9.95 2.02
CA ASP A 190 15.90 8.72 2.38
C ASP A 190 16.33 7.51 1.54
N ALA A 191 17.01 6.55 2.16
CA ALA A 191 17.52 5.37 1.50
C ALA A 191 16.43 4.48 0.89
N GLU A 192 15.25 4.42 1.51
CA GLU A 192 14.14 3.59 1.05
C GLU A 192 13.54 4.17 -0.24
N THR A 193 13.31 5.48 -0.29
CA THR A 193 12.89 6.20 -1.50
C THR A 193 13.89 6.04 -2.64
N ARG A 194 15.20 6.21 -2.37
CA ARG A 194 16.24 6.01 -3.38
C ARG A 194 16.19 4.60 -3.95
N SER A 195 16.05 3.60 -3.07
CA SER A 195 15.94 2.19 -3.45
C SER A 195 14.69 1.93 -4.30
N MET A 196 13.53 2.48 -3.94
CA MET A 196 12.29 2.38 -4.71
C MET A 196 12.46 2.96 -6.13
N VAL A 197 13.04 4.15 -6.28
CA VAL A 197 13.24 4.73 -7.62
C VAL A 197 14.20 3.87 -8.45
N ALA A 198 15.32 3.43 -7.86
CA ALA A 198 16.27 2.58 -8.57
C ALA A 198 15.67 1.24 -8.99
N THR A 199 14.92 0.58 -8.11
CA THR A 199 14.40 -0.79 -8.33
C THR A 199 13.06 -0.85 -9.05
N SER A 200 12.28 0.23 -9.07
CA SER A 200 10.93 0.23 -9.66
C SER A 200 10.74 1.19 -10.81
N PHE A 201 11.55 2.24 -10.95
CA PHE A 201 11.53 3.08 -12.14
C PHE A 201 12.68 2.71 -13.09
N VAL A 202 13.92 2.84 -12.61
CA VAL A 202 15.11 2.62 -13.47
C VAL A 202 15.14 1.19 -13.99
N TYR A 203 14.98 0.20 -13.11
CA TYR A 203 14.91 -1.21 -13.50
C TYR A 203 13.76 -1.47 -14.48
N GLN A 204 12.58 -0.90 -14.25
CA GLN A 204 11.39 -1.17 -15.04
C GLN A 204 11.46 -0.58 -16.46
N VAL A 205 12.17 0.54 -16.63
CA VAL A 205 12.49 1.07 -17.97
C VAL A 205 13.39 0.12 -18.74
N GLY A 206 14.20 -0.68 -18.05
CA GLY A 206 15.09 -1.67 -18.65
C GLY A 206 16.29 -1.04 -19.37
N PRO A 207 17.31 -0.56 -18.64
CA PRO A 207 18.50 0.06 -19.24
C PRO A 207 19.34 -0.88 -20.11
N TRP A 208 19.07 -2.18 -20.02
CA TRP A 208 19.63 -3.21 -20.89
C TRP A 208 18.90 -3.36 -22.23
N ASP A 209 17.74 -2.74 -22.43
CA ASP A 209 16.98 -2.78 -23.67
C ASP A 209 17.44 -1.67 -24.64
N PRO A 210 18.02 -2.03 -25.81
CA PRO A 210 18.45 -1.04 -26.80
C PRO A 210 17.32 -0.13 -27.32
N GLN A 211 16.07 -0.59 -27.29
CA GLN A 211 14.92 0.21 -27.74
C GLN A 211 14.67 1.40 -26.81
N MET A 212 15.04 1.28 -25.54
CA MET A 212 14.88 2.34 -24.54
C MET A 212 16.05 3.33 -24.52
N ALA A 213 17.14 3.05 -25.24
CA ALA A 213 18.33 3.91 -25.28
C ALA A 213 18.05 5.37 -25.71
N PRO A 214 17.17 5.67 -26.71
CA PRO A 214 16.82 7.04 -27.05
C PRO A 214 16.14 7.79 -25.90
N PHE A 215 15.25 7.11 -25.16
CA PHE A 215 14.59 7.69 -23.98
C PHE A 215 15.59 7.89 -22.83
N ILE A 216 16.41 6.87 -22.54
CA ILE A 216 17.39 6.94 -21.44
C ILE A 216 18.39 8.06 -21.68
N ARG A 217 18.82 8.33 -22.92
CA ARG A 217 19.73 9.44 -23.23
C ARG A 217 19.16 10.82 -22.89
N THR A 218 17.84 10.96 -22.74
CA THR A 218 17.23 12.23 -22.31
C THR A 218 17.15 12.35 -20.78
N TRP A 219 17.61 11.35 -20.03
CA TRP A 219 17.48 11.33 -18.58
C TRP A 219 18.41 12.32 -17.88
N PRO A 220 18.00 12.86 -16.73
CA PRO A 220 18.88 13.63 -15.87
C PRO A 220 20.09 12.83 -15.35
N PRO A 221 21.19 13.51 -14.97
CA PRO A 221 22.46 12.86 -14.66
C PRO A 221 22.42 11.79 -13.56
N ALA A 222 21.62 11.96 -12.50
CA ALA A 222 21.57 10.96 -11.44
C ALA A 222 20.91 9.65 -11.90
N LEU A 223 19.88 9.75 -12.74
CA LEU A 223 19.19 8.61 -13.31
C LEU A 223 20.05 7.89 -14.35
N LEU A 224 20.80 8.62 -15.18
CA LEU A 224 21.81 8.05 -16.07
C LEU A 224 22.86 7.23 -15.30
N ARG A 225 23.38 7.76 -14.19
CA ARG A 225 24.32 7.02 -13.33
C ARG A 225 23.69 5.76 -12.76
N SER A 226 22.45 5.84 -12.29
CA SER A 226 21.73 4.66 -11.78
C SER A 226 21.53 3.60 -12.87
N ALA A 227 21.16 4.02 -14.08
CA ALA A 227 21.01 3.13 -15.25
C ALA A 227 22.32 2.42 -15.61
N GLN A 228 23.45 3.14 -15.62
CA GLN A 228 24.78 2.58 -15.88
C GLN A 228 25.20 1.54 -14.84
N LEU A 229 24.88 1.77 -13.56
CA LEU A 229 25.16 0.80 -12.49
C LEU A 229 24.34 -0.48 -12.63
N GLN A 230 23.12 -0.38 -13.16
CA GLN A 230 22.20 -1.52 -13.33
C GLN A 230 22.43 -2.31 -14.63
N ALA A 231 23.01 -1.69 -15.65
CA ALA A 231 23.32 -2.33 -16.93
C ALA A 231 24.81 -2.21 -17.28
N PRO A 232 25.72 -2.90 -16.55
CA PRO A 232 27.16 -2.76 -16.72
C PRO A 232 27.69 -3.18 -18.11
N TYR A 233 26.83 -3.77 -18.97
CA TYR A 233 27.17 -4.22 -20.32
C TYR A 233 26.31 -3.59 -21.43
N ALA A 234 25.40 -2.66 -21.11
CA ALA A 234 24.64 -1.94 -22.12
C ALA A 234 25.49 -0.80 -22.68
N GLN A 235 25.97 -0.93 -23.91
CA GLN A 235 26.66 0.14 -24.61
C GLN A 235 25.65 1.27 -24.89
N LEU A 236 25.71 2.36 -24.10
CA LEU A 236 24.89 3.59 -24.27
C LEU A 236 25.43 4.48 -25.39
#